data_AF-A0A849QN83-F1
#
_entry.id   AF-A0A849QN83-F1
#
_cell.length_a   1.000
_cell.length_b   1.000
_cell.length_c   1.000
_cell.angle_alpha   90.00
_cell.angle_beta   90.00
_cell.angle_gamma   90.00
#
_symmetry.space_group_name_H-M   'P 1'
#
loop_
_entity.id
_entity.type
_entity.pdbx_description
1 polymer ?
#
loop_
_entity_poly.entity_id
_entity_poly.type
_entity_poly.pdbx_seq_one_letter_code
_entity_poly.pdbx_strand_id
1 'polypeptide(L)'
;MGDKHEIGEKVIGDLNEIKDMAEKLSNNLYVGIIPTDKYLQVEALNILPISKLEYFLKSLGIINQQFEIKDIIKKSSVLNPLEKEHLIYFFLIRHTIAHNGGYFDDIFFEKIQKEKFKTLKIELQNYKNSSLSPILPSDIAKYIDLIKNLIREQLQ
;
A
#
# COMPACT_ATOMS: atom_id res chain seq x y z
N MET A 1 -17.33 -13.15 -17.55
CA MET A 1 -17.12 -12.11 -16.52
C MET A 1 -17.56 -12.73 -15.21
N GLY A 2 -16.63 -12.94 -14.27
CA GLY A 2 -17.00 -13.36 -12.92
C GLY A 2 -17.84 -12.29 -12.24
N ASP A 3 -18.68 -12.67 -11.30
CA ASP A 3 -19.48 -11.71 -10.53
C ASP A 3 -18.53 -10.72 -9.85
N LYS A 4 -18.77 -9.42 -9.99
CA LYS A 4 -17.98 -8.37 -9.33
C LYS A 4 -17.85 -8.65 -7.82
N HIS A 5 -18.89 -9.19 -7.21
CA HIS A 5 -18.91 -9.56 -5.80
C HIS A 5 -18.01 -10.76 -5.53
N GLU A 6 -18.01 -11.78 -6.37
CA GLU A 6 -17.12 -12.94 -6.23
C GLU A 6 -15.64 -12.53 -6.29
N ILE A 7 -15.28 -11.67 -7.25
CA ILE A 7 -13.91 -11.15 -7.35
C ILE A 7 -13.56 -10.29 -6.13
N GLY A 8 -14.49 -9.43 -5.70
CA GLY A 8 -14.33 -8.59 -4.50
C GLY A 8 -14.08 -9.42 -3.24
N GLU A 9 -14.91 -10.43 -2.98
CA GLU A 9 -14.77 -11.32 -1.81
C GLU A 9 -13.46 -12.11 -1.86
N LYS A 10 -13.06 -12.62 -3.03
CA LYS A 10 -11.77 -13.29 -3.19
C LYS A 10 -10.60 -12.36 -2.84
N VAL A 11 -10.61 -11.13 -3.37
CA VAL A 11 -9.55 -10.15 -3.10
C VAL A 11 -9.54 -9.74 -1.63
N ILE A 12 -10.70 -9.61 -0.99
CA ILE A 12 -10.81 -9.37 0.45
C ILE A 12 -10.24 -10.54 1.25
N GLY A 13 -10.49 -11.78 0.83
CA GLY A 13 -9.89 -12.99 1.42
C GLY A 13 -8.36 -12.95 1.35
N ASP A 14 -7.79 -12.71 0.16
CA ASP A 14 -6.35 -12.57 -0.03
C ASP A 14 -5.76 -11.46 0.87
N LEU A 15 -6.47 -10.34 1.00
CA LEU A 15 -6.05 -9.22 1.86
C LEU A 15 -6.06 -9.59 3.35
N ASN A 16 -7.00 -10.43 3.81
CA ASN A 16 -6.98 -10.92 5.19
C ASN A 16 -5.76 -11.82 5.44
N GLU A 17 -5.40 -12.69 4.51
CA GLU A 17 -4.19 -13.51 4.64
C GLU A 17 -2.92 -12.66 4.70
N ILE A 18 -2.83 -11.62 3.85
CA ILE A 18 -1.71 -10.67 3.87
C ILE A 18 -1.67 -9.91 5.20
N LYS A 19 -2.83 -9.53 5.76
CA LYS A 19 -2.93 -8.87 7.07
C LYS A 19 -2.41 -9.78 8.18
N ASP A 20 -2.83 -11.04 8.21
CA ASP A 20 -2.34 -12.02 9.18
C ASP A 20 -0.83 -12.22 9.10
N MET A 21 -0.26 -12.24 7.88
CA MET A 21 1.19 -12.32 7.69
C MET A 21 1.91 -11.07 8.22
N ALA A 22 1.37 -9.87 7.95
CA ALA A 22 1.92 -8.62 8.43
C ALA A 22 1.93 -8.57 9.97
N GLU A 23 0.82 -8.92 10.62
CA GLU A 23 0.70 -8.94 12.08
C GLU A 23 1.67 -9.95 12.73
N LYS A 24 1.82 -11.15 12.15
CA LYS A 24 2.82 -12.13 12.60
C LYS A 24 4.24 -11.59 12.47
N LEU A 25 4.55 -10.86 11.41
CA LEU A 25 5.88 -10.28 11.20
C LEU A 25 6.15 -9.14 12.18
N SER A 26 5.14 -8.30 12.46
CA SER A 26 5.22 -7.24 13.48
C SER A 26 5.51 -7.76 14.88
N ASN A 27 4.93 -8.90 15.25
CA ASN A 27 5.15 -9.50 16.57
C ASN A 27 6.56 -10.09 16.72
N ASN A 28 7.29 -10.28 15.61
CA ASN A 28 8.68 -10.74 15.59
C ASN A 28 9.64 -9.58 15.31
N LEU A 29 9.47 -8.44 16.01
CA LEU A 29 10.33 -7.26 15.84
C LEU A 29 11.80 -7.61 16.14
N TYR A 30 12.63 -7.57 15.10
CA TYR A 30 14.06 -7.81 15.19
C TYR A 30 14.76 -6.53 15.65
N VAL A 31 15.48 -6.62 16.78
CA VAL A 31 16.42 -5.58 17.21
C VAL A 31 17.79 -5.90 16.59
N GLY A 32 18.27 -5.08 15.67
CA GLY A 32 19.56 -5.26 15.00
C GLY A 32 19.44 -5.60 13.51
N ILE A 33 20.24 -6.54 13.01
CA ILE A 33 20.27 -6.92 11.59
C ILE A 33 19.00 -7.72 11.25
N ILE A 34 18.21 -7.21 10.30
CA ILE A 34 17.05 -7.93 9.75
C ILE A 34 17.56 -9.06 8.84
N PRO A 35 17.20 -10.33 9.08
CA PRO A 35 17.52 -11.43 8.16
C PRO A 35 17.03 -11.12 6.73
N THR A 36 17.81 -11.45 5.71
CA THR A 36 17.46 -11.12 4.30
C THR A 36 16.10 -11.68 3.89
N ASP A 37 15.73 -12.89 4.33
CA ASP A 37 14.43 -13.48 4.06
C ASP A 37 13.28 -12.67 4.70
N LYS A 38 13.51 -12.10 5.88
CA LYS A 38 12.54 -11.25 6.59
C LYS A 38 12.41 -9.89 5.91
N TYR A 39 13.51 -9.30 5.47
CA TYR A 39 13.48 -8.08 4.67
C TYR A 39 12.65 -8.29 3.38
N LEU A 40 12.90 -9.37 2.65
CA LEU A 40 12.12 -9.69 1.44
C LEU A 40 10.63 -9.93 1.75
N GLN A 41 10.30 -10.52 2.90
CA GLN A 41 8.90 -10.64 3.36
C GLN A 41 8.28 -9.26 3.60
N VAL A 42 8.98 -8.32 4.26
CA VAL A 42 8.48 -6.95 4.48
C VAL A 42 8.23 -6.24 3.15
N GLU A 43 9.20 -6.28 2.23
CA GLU A 43 9.08 -5.64 0.92
C GLU A 43 7.91 -6.24 0.11
N ALA A 44 7.74 -7.57 0.14
CA ALA A 44 6.59 -8.22 -0.48
C ALA A 44 5.27 -7.73 0.12
N LEU A 45 5.17 -7.64 1.45
CA LEU A 45 3.98 -7.15 2.14
C LEU A 45 3.68 -5.67 1.85
N ASN A 46 4.69 -4.86 1.52
CA ASN A 46 4.48 -3.49 1.07
C ASN A 46 3.95 -3.41 -0.37
N ILE A 47 4.14 -4.44 -1.19
CA ILE A 47 3.67 -4.48 -2.59
C ILE A 47 2.27 -5.09 -2.70
N LEU A 48 2.06 -6.22 -2.03
CA LEU A 48 0.91 -7.09 -2.25
C LEU A 48 -0.45 -6.40 -2.09
N PRO A 49 -0.72 -5.60 -1.04
CA PRO A 49 -2.03 -4.99 -0.85
C PRO A 49 -2.45 -4.08 -2.00
N ILE A 50 -1.55 -3.20 -2.46
CA ILE A 50 -1.83 -2.29 -3.58
C ILE A 50 -1.95 -3.07 -4.89
N SER A 51 -1.18 -4.14 -5.08
CA SER A 51 -1.32 -5.02 -6.25
C SER A 51 -2.65 -5.78 -6.27
N LYS A 52 -3.17 -6.16 -5.10
CA LYS A 52 -4.52 -6.75 -4.98
C LYS A 52 -5.61 -5.73 -5.30
N LEU A 53 -5.47 -4.50 -4.83
CA LEU A 53 -6.35 -3.39 -5.22
C LEU A 53 -6.30 -3.12 -6.74
N GLU A 54 -5.10 -3.06 -7.32
CA GLU A 54 -4.91 -2.88 -8.76
C GLU A 54 -5.62 -3.97 -9.57
N TYR A 55 -5.40 -5.24 -9.20
CA TYR A 55 -6.04 -6.38 -9.86
C TYR A 55 -7.56 -6.27 -9.81
N PHE A 56 -8.11 -5.96 -8.63
CA PHE A 56 -9.55 -5.77 -8.46
C PHE A 56 -10.09 -4.65 -9.35
N LEU A 57 -9.51 -3.45 -9.29
CA LEU A 57 -9.98 -2.30 -10.07
C LEU A 57 -9.87 -2.54 -11.58
N LYS A 58 -8.80 -3.20 -12.05
CA LYS A 58 -8.65 -3.59 -13.46
C LYS A 58 -9.67 -4.63 -13.89
N SER A 59 -9.96 -5.61 -13.04
CA SER A 59 -10.95 -6.66 -13.33
C SER A 59 -12.36 -6.11 -13.54
N LEU A 60 -12.66 -4.96 -12.90
CA LEU A 60 -13.92 -4.24 -13.05
C LEU A 60 -13.90 -3.20 -14.17
N GLY A 61 -12.77 -3.00 -14.85
CA GLY A 61 -12.61 -1.96 -15.87
C GLY A 61 -12.66 -0.52 -15.33
N ILE A 62 -12.49 -0.34 -14.01
CA ILE A 62 -12.51 0.98 -13.35
C ILE A 62 -11.22 1.75 -13.64
N ILE A 63 -10.10 1.05 -13.77
CA ILE A 63 -8.80 1.60 -14.17
C ILE A 63 -8.21 0.78 -15.31
N ASN A 64 -7.41 1.42 -16.15
CA ASN A 64 -6.57 0.76 -17.14
C ASN A 64 -5.10 0.73 -16.70
N GLN A 65 -4.66 1.74 -15.95
CA GLN A 65 -3.28 2.01 -15.59
C GLN A 65 -3.11 2.20 -14.08
N GLN A 66 -1.94 1.86 -13.56
CA GLN A 66 -1.65 1.87 -12.11
C GLN A 66 -1.79 3.26 -11.47
N PHE A 67 -1.43 4.33 -12.17
CA PHE A 67 -1.47 5.67 -11.60
C PHE A 67 -2.89 6.16 -11.30
N GLU A 68 -3.90 5.61 -11.98
CA GLU A 68 -5.31 5.97 -11.80
C GLU A 68 -5.81 5.59 -10.40
N ILE A 69 -5.15 4.63 -9.72
CA ILE A 69 -5.47 4.26 -8.33
C ILE A 69 -5.45 5.47 -7.41
N LYS A 70 -4.52 6.42 -7.61
CA LYS A 70 -4.46 7.64 -6.81
C LYS A 70 -5.73 8.48 -6.96
N ASP A 71 -6.28 8.54 -8.16
CA ASP A 71 -7.52 9.30 -8.41
C ASP A 71 -8.73 8.60 -7.80
N ILE A 72 -8.75 7.26 -7.80
CA ILE A 72 -9.76 6.47 -7.09
C ILE A 72 -9.71 6.77 -5.58
N ILE A 73 -8.52 6.73 -4.97
CA ILE A 73 -8.34 7.08 -3.54
C ILE A 73 -8.83 8.51 -3.26
N LYS A 74 -8.48 9.48 -4.10
CA LYS A 74 -8.89 10.89 -3.92
C LYS A 74 -10.40 11.07 -3.98
N LYS A 75 -11.08 10.35 -4.88
CA LYS A 75 -12.53 10.41 -5.10
C LYS A 75 -13.35 9.61 -4.09
N SER A 76 -12.72 8.70 -3.34
CA SER A 76 -13.40 7.87 -2.34
C SER A 76 -14.23 8.72 -1.36
N SER A 77 -15.46 8.29 -1.13
CA SER A 77 -16.40 8.86 -0.17
C SER A 77 -16.31 8.20 1.21
N VAL A 78 -15.74 6.99 1.28
CA VAL A 78 -15.61 6.21 2.53
C VAL A 78 -14.30 6.48 3.28
N LEU A 79 -13.37 7.21 2.68
CA LEU A 79 -12.09 7.58 3.29
C LEU A 79 -12.10 9.05 3.72
N ASN A 80 -11.67 9.31 4.94
CA ASN A 80 -11.43 10.67 5.42
C ASN A 80 -10.11 11.25 4.82
N PRO A 81 -9.87 12.57 4.93
CA PRO A 81 -8.69 13.20 4.33
C PRO A 81 -7.35 12.56 4.74
N LEU A 82 -7.18 12.21 6.03
CA LEU A 82 -5.96 11.60 6.52
C LEU A 82 -5.77 10.18 5.97
N GLU A 83 -6.83 9.39 5.88
CA GLU A 83 -6.81 8.04 5.31
C GLU A 83 -6.46 8.05 3.82
N LYS A 84 -6.98 9.03 3.06
CA LYS A 84 -6.61 9.23 1.65
C LYS A 84 -5.12 9.51 1.51
N GLU A 85 -4.60 10.40 2.34
CA GLU A 85 -3.18 10.74 2.36
C GLU A 85 -2.31 9.53 2.70
N HIS A 86 -2.71 8.73 3.69
CA HIS A 86 -2.07 7.46 4.04
C HIS A 86 -2.05 6.46 2.88
N LEU A 87 -3.18 6.24 2.20
CA LEU A 87 -3.21 5.30 1.06
C LEU A 87 -2.40 5.80 -0.14
N ILE A 88 -2.41 7.10 -0.42
CA ILE A 88 -1.56 7.67 -1.48
C ILE A 88 -0.08 7.51 -1.13
N TYR A 89 0.28 7.75 0.13
CA TYR A 89 1.64 7.51 0.63
C TYR A 89 2.04 6.06 0.43
N PHE A 90 1.20 5.11 0.84
CA PHE A 90 1.46 3.68 0.67
C PHE A 90 1.60 3.27 -0.80
N PHE A 91 0.75 3.79 -1.68
CA PHE A 91 0.86 3.58 -3.12
C PHE A 91 2.22 4.04 -3.68
N LEU A 92 2.73 5.19 -3.23
CA LEU A 92 4.03 5.72 -3.66
C LEU A 92 5.20 4.88 -3.14
N ILE A 93 5.11 4.37 -1.90
CA ILE A 93 6.08 3.42 -1.35
C ILE A 93 6.13 2.15 -2.20
N ARG A 94 4.96 1.52 -2.44
CA ARG A 94 4.87 0.34 -3.31
C ARG A 94 5.47 0.58 -4.68
N HIS A 95 5.16 1.72 -5.30
CA HIS A 95 5.70 2.05 -6.62
C HIS A 95 7.22 2.15 -6.60
N THR A 96 7.79 2.75 -5.56
CA THR A 96 9.25 2.86 -5.40
C THR A 96 9.90 1.50 -5.19
N ILE A 97 9.32 0.65 -4.35
CA ILE A 97 9.82 -0.70 -4.12
C ILE A 97 9.79 -1.52 -5.42
N ALA A 98 8.67 -1.48 -6.14
CA ALA A 98 8.48 -2.28 -7.36
C ALA A 98 9.37 -1.83 -8.54
N HIS A 99 9.68 -0.53 -8.67
CA HIS A 99 10.40 0.00 -9.83
C HIS A 99 11.86 0.37 -9.57
N ASN A 100 12.23 0.69 -8.33
CA ASN A 100 13.58 1.14 -7.95
C ASN A 100 14.26 0.15 -6.98
N GLY A 101 13.76 -1.09 -6.85
CA GLY A 101 14.34 -2.08 -5.95
C GLY A 101 14.35 -1.66 -4.48
N GLY A 102 13.41 -0.82 -4.07
CA GLY A 102 13.33 -0.28 -2.71
C GLY A 102 14.25 0.92 -2.45
N TYR A 103 14.92 1.47 -3.46
CA TYR A 103 15.80 2.64 -3.25
C TYR A 103 14.99 3.94 -3.21
N PHE A 104 14.90 4.55 -2.02
CA PHE A 104 14.19 5.81 -1.78
C PHE A 104 15.11 7.01 -2.09
N ASP A 105 15.26 7.29 -3.39
CA ASP A 105 16.09 8.35 -3.97
C ASP A 105 15.40 9.72 -4.06
N ASP A 106 16.12 10.74 -4.55
CA ASP A 106 15.58 12.08 -4.71
C ASP A 106 14.29 12.13 -5.58
N ILE A 107 14.12 11.21 -6.55
CA ILE A 107 12.91 11.11 -7.38
C ILE A 107 11.71 10.70 -6.53
N PHE A 108 11.87 9.73 -5.63
CA PHE A 108 10.83 9.37 -4.67
C PHE A 108 10.46 10.55 -3.77
N PHE A 109 11.44 11.24 -3.21
CA PHE A 109 11.20 12.40 -2.33
C PHE A 109 10.48 13.54 -3.07
N GLU A 110 10.83 13.80 -4.33
CA GLU A 110 10.10 14.76 -5.16
C GLU A 110 8.64 14.36 -5.37
N LYS A 111 8.35 13.07 -5.62
CA LYS A 111 6.97 12.58 -5.77
C LYS A 111 6.16 12.79 -4.48
N ILE A 112 6.75 12.51 -3.33
CA ILE A 112 6.13 12.74 -2.02
C ILE A 112 5.83 14.22 -1.79
N GLN A 113 6.78 15.11 -2.08
CA GLN A 113 6.59 16.55 -1.95
C GLN A 113 5.49 17.09 -2.87
N LYS A 114 5.36 16.54 -4.08
CA LYS A 114 4.32 16.92 -5.06
C LYS A 114 2.91 16.58 -4.60
N GLU A 115 2.70 15.55 -3.79
CA GLU A 115 1.36 15.21 -3.28
C GLU A 115 0.79 16.22 -2.27
N LYS A 116 1.64 17.07 -1.68
CA LYS A 116 1.23 18.12 -0.74
C LYS A 116 0.34 17.59 0.39
N PHE A 117 0.76 16.52 1.06
CA PHE A 117 0.09 15.95 2.23
C PHE A 117 -0.15 17.05 3.28
N LYS A 118 -1.42 17.37 3.55
CA LYS A 118 -1.85 18.46 4.42
C LYS A 118 -1.99 18.03 5.88
N THR A 119 -2.42 16.78 6.10
CA THR A 119 -2.68 16.23 7.44
C THR A 119 -1.62 15.24 7.87
N LEU A 120 -1.08 14.47 6.94
CA LEU A 120 -0.05 13.48 7.19
C LEU A 120 1.32 14.15 7.28
N LYS A 121 1.92 14.07 8.47
CA LYS A 121 3.32 14.46 8.68
C LYS A 121 4.21 13.28 8.30
N ILE A 122 5.07 13.51 7.32
CA ILE A 122 5.95 12.47 6.77
C ILE A 122 7.39 12.78 7.17
N GLU A 123 7.98 11.92 8.00
CA GLU A 123 9.39 11.99 8.41
C GLU A 123 10.21 10.96 7.63
N LEU A 124 10.76 11.37 6.49
CA LEU A 124 11.51 10.48 5.59
C LEU A 124 13.02 10.67 5.62
N GLN A 125 13.57 11.62 6.38
CA GLN A 125 15.00 11.96 6.31
C GLN A 125 15.91 10.76 6.60
N ASN A 126 15.50 9.88 7.51
CA ASN A 126 16.25 8.67 7.86
C ASN A 126 16.21 7.57 6.78
N TYR A 127 15.35 7.73 5.77
CA TYR A 127 15.16 6.78 4.67
C TYR A 127 15.77 7.27 3.36
N LYS A 128 16.33 8.49 3.33
CA LYS A 128 17.00 9.01 2.14
C LYS A 128 18.17 8.10 1.77
N ASN A 129 18.20 7.60 0.54
CA ASN A 129 19.20 6.63 0.05
C ASN A 129 19.19 5.29 0.81
N SER A 130 18.12 4.99 1.54
CA SER A 130 17.92 3.69 2.17
C SER A 130 17.26 2.72 1.18
N SER A 131 17.51 1.42 1.36
CA SER A 131 16.74 0.33 0.74
C SER A 131 15.60 -0.16 1.63
N LEU A 132 15.51 0.32 2.88
CA LEU A 132 14.48 -0.08 3.83
C LEU A 132 13.22 0.74 3.60
N SER A 133 12.08 0.06 3.44
CA SER A 133 10.78 0.70 3.41
C SER A 133 10.52 1.54 4.68
N PRO A 134 9.98 2.76 4.54
CA PRO A 134 9.55 3.57 5.67
C PRO A 134 8.21 3.12 6.26
N ILE A 135 7.62 2.04 5.74
CA ILE A 135 6.41 1.43 6.28
C ILE A 135 6.78 0.18 7.04
N LEU A 136 6.46 0.21 8.33
CA LEU A 136 6.62 -0.93 9.22
C LEU A 136 5.54 -1.97 8.94
N PRO A 137 5.82 -3.27 9.13
CA PRO A 137 4.81 -4.32 9.01
C PRO A 137 3.55 -4.06 9.84
N SER A 138 3.69 -3.43 11.00
CA SER A 138 2.57 -3.10 11.90
C SER A 138 1.57 -2.11 11.31
N ASP A 139 2.01 -1.30 10.35
CA ASP A 139 1.14 -0.32 9.67
C ASP A 139 0.47 -0.92 8.43
N ILE A 140 1.00 -2.01 7.87
CA ILE A 140 0.43 -2.69 6.70
C ILE A 140 -1.00 -3.17 6.98
N ALA A 141 -1.26 -3.69 8.18
CA ALA A 141 -2.61 -4.10 8.59
C ALA A 141 -3.63 -2.95 8.49
N LYS A 142 -3.24 -1.73 8.87
CA LYS A 142 -4.09 -0.53 8.77
C LYS A 142 -4.36 -0.17 7.32
N TYR A 143 -3.32 -0.19 6.47
CA TYR A 143 -3.49 0.08 5.04
C TYR A 143 -4.39 -0.95 4.36
N ILE A 144 -4.31 -2.22 4.75
CA ILE A 144 -5.19 -3.27 4.24
C ILE A 144 -6.66 -2.97 4.57
N ASP A 145 -6.96 -2.52 5.79
CA ASP A 145 -8.33 -2.17 6.16
C ASP A 145 -8.87 -0.99 5.32
N LEU A 146 -8.03 0.02 5.06
CA LEU A 146 -8.39 1.12 4.16
C LEU A 146 -8.63 0.64 2.71
N ILE A 147 -7.80 -0.27 2.20
CA ILE A 147 -7.98 -0.89 0.88
C ILE A 147 -9.29 -1.67 0.82
N LYS A 148 -9.61 -2.45 1.86
CA LYS A 148 -10.88 -3.20 1.92
C LYS A 148 -12.09 -2.26 1.91
N ASN A 149 -12.02 -1.12 2.58
CA ASN A 149 -13.08 -0.12 2.52
C ASN A 149 -13.25 0.43 1.11
N LEU A 150 -12.14 0.73 0.42
CA LEU A 150 -12.17 1.18 -0.97
C LEU A 150 -12.76 0.12 -1.92
N ILE A 151 -12.41 -1.16 -1.73
CA ILE A 151 -12.98 -2.28 -2.50
C ILE A 151 -14.50 -2.35 -2.29
N ARG A 152 -14.96 -2.33 -1.03
CA ARG A 152 -16.39 -2.39 -0.70
C ARG A 152 -17.17 -1.22 -1.30
N GLU A 153 -16.58 -0.02 -1.33
CA GLU A 153 -17.17 1.14 -2.01
C GLU A 153 -17.40 0.87 -3.50
N GLN A 154 -16.49 0.18 -4.20
CA GLN A 154 -16.67 -0.14 -5.63
C GLN A 154 -17.65 -1.29 -5.88
N LEU A 155 -18.01 -2.05 -4.85
CA LEU A 155 -18.97 -3.16 -4.96
C LEU A 155 -20.42 -2.70 -4.81
N GLN A 156 -20.65 -1.55 -4.17
CA GLN A 156 -21.96 -0.90 -4.05
C GLN A 156 -22.49 -0.49 -5.43
#